data_AF-A0A2H3B801-F1
#
_entry.id   AF-A0A2H3B801-F1
#
_cell.length_a   1.000
_cell.length_b   1.000
_cell.length_c   1.000
_cell.angle_alpha   90.00
_cell.angle_beta   90.00
_cell.angle_gamma   90.00
#
_symmetry.space_group_name_H-M   'P 1'
#
loop_
_entity.id
_entity.type
_entity.pdbx_description
1 polymer ?
#
loop_
_entity_poly.entity_id
_entity_poly.type
_entity_poly.pdbx_seq_one_letter_code
_entity_poly.pdbx_strand_id
1 'polypeptide(L)'
;NSTKVTLHPAHHDVLAVHCPRLPSTIQASPAASEIPVHPLCLPDPQSYALLSQYMYTHRQDLLLASLLPPGSLPSNPFPTTAHLSSSPKTAEEIHSQLLVVAESLAKDFTQHKLLGGLSTVHGLWKNTVALGVDDDGLWEVIHAAWGVYLTAAG
;
A
#
# COMPACT_ATOMS: atom_id res chain seq x y z
N ASN A 1 14.28 -15.91 -22.36
CA ASN A 1 13.75 -14.83 -21.50
C ASN A 1 13.38 -15.42 -20.16
N SER A 2 14.11 -15.10 -19.08
CA SER A 2 13.79 -15.54 -17.72
C SER A 2 12.86 -14.51 -17.09
N THR A 3 11.63 -14.90 -16.75
CA THR A 3 10.69 -14.06 -16.00
C THR A 3 11.16 -14.00 -14.55
N LYS A 4 11.39 -12.79 -14.03
CA LYS A 4 11.72 -12.60 -12.61
C LYS A 4 10.51 -12.96 -11.76
N VAL A 5 10.62 -14.00 -10.94
CA VAL A 5 9.58 -14.44 -10.00
C VAL A 5 10.02 -14.05 -8.59
N THR A 6 9.09 -13.51 -7.80
CA THR A 6 9.29 -13.22 -6.37
C THR A 6 8.40 -14.14 -5.56
N LEU A 7 8.96 -14.81 -4.55
CA LEU A 7 8.20 -15.64 -3.62
C LEU A 7 7.79 -14.81 -2.41
N HIS A 8 6.49 -14.83 -2.09
CA HIS A 8 5.93 -14.16 -0.92
C HIS A 8 5.30 -15.19 0.01
N PRO A 9 5.78 -15.35 1.26
CA PRO A 9 5.10 -16.17 2.23
C PRO A 9 3.77 -15.51 2.62
N ALA A 10 2.70 -16.30 2.70
CA ALA A 10 1.39 -15.81 3.08
C ALA A 10 0.60 -16.89 3.81
N HIS A 11 -0.32 -16.44 4.66
CA HIS A 11 -1.34 -17.25 5.29
C HIS A 11 -2.56 -17.28 4.38
N HIS A 12 -3.04 -18.47 4.06
CA HIS A 12 -4.19 -18.67 3.20
C HIS A 12 -5.40 -17.86 3.71
N ASP A 13 -5.66 -17.87 5.01
CA ASP A 13 -6.80 -17.18 5.61
C ASP A 13 -6.74 -15.65 5.42
N VAL A 14 -5.55 -15.05 5.52
CA VAL A 14 -5.38 -13.60 5.29
C VAL A 14 -5.69 -13.25 3.83
N LEU A 15 -5.21 -14.07 2.90
CA LEU A 15 -5.51 -13.91 1.48
C LEU A 15 -7.01 -14.11 1.20
N ALA A 16 -7.64 -15.14 1.77
CA ALA A 16 -9.05 -15.44 1.57
C ALA A 16 -9.97 -14.34 2.13
N VAL A 17 -9.62 -13.75 3.28
CA VAL A 17 -10.38 -12.67 3.92
C VAL A 17 -10.27 -11.37 3.13
N HIS A 18 -9.06 -10.99 2.70
CA HIS A 18 -8.82 -9.67 2.13
C HIS A 18 -8.92 -9.61 0.59
N CYS A 19 -8.79 -10.73 -0.11
CA CYS A 19 -8.72 -10.76 -1.57
C CYS A 19 -9.86 -11.62 -2.18
N PRO A 20 -11.08 -11.07 -2.33
CA PRO A 20 -12.23 -11.82 -2.83
C PRO A 20 -12.08 -12.27 -4.29
N ARG A 21 -11.18 -11.65 -5.08
CA ARG A 21 -10.93 -12.01 -6.48
C ARG A 21 -9.73 -12.96 -6.66
N LEU A 22 -9.31 -13.64 -5.61
CA LEU A 22 -8.28 -14.67 -5.74
C LEU A 22 -8.72 -15.79 -6.68
N PRO A 23 -7.80 -16.36 -7.48
CA PRO A 23 -8.09 -17.55 -8.26
C PRO A 23 -8.58 -18.69 -7.36
N SER A 24 -9.61 -19.41 -7.80
CA SER A 24 -10.21 -20.52 -7.06
C SER A 24 -9.21 -21.64 -6.72
N THR A 25 -8.14 -21.78 -7.51
CA THR A 25 -7.03 -22.71 -7.25
C THR A 25 -6.24 -22.38 -5.99
N ILE A 26 -6.21 -21.10 -5.58
CA ILE A 26 -5.57 -20.63 -4.35
C ILE A 26 -6.55 -20.68 -3.18
N GLN A 27 -7.85 -20.56 -3.45
CA GLN A 27 -8.92 -20.62 -2.45
C GLN A 27 -9.17 -22.04 -1.91
N ALA A 28 -8.73 -23.08 -2.61
CA ALA A 28 -8.78 -24.44 -2.08
C ALA A 28 -7.68 -24.61 -1.00
N SER A 29 -8.08 -25.04 0.21
CA SER A 29 -7.12 -25.32 1.29
C SER A 29 -6.22 -26.50 0.91
N PRO A 30 -4.89 -26.36 0.99
CA PRO A 30 -3.95 -27.44 0.67
C PRO A 30 -4.05 -28.57 1.70
N ALA A 31 -3.67 -29.79 1.29
CA ALA A 31 -3.49 -30.90 2.23
C ALA A 31 -2.41 -30.54 3.26
N ALA A 32 -2.63 -30.88 4.53
CA ALA A 32 -1.84 -30.42 5.69
C ALA A 32 -0.34 -30.81 5.71
N SER A 33 0.16 -31.54 4.72
CA SER A 33 1.53 -32.07 4.69
C SER A 33 2.48 -31.32 3.74
N GLU A 34 2.02 -30.33 2.98
CA GLU A 34 2.86 -29.59 2.02
C GLU A 34 2.59 -28.08 2.08
N ILE A 35 3.64 -27.25 1.87
CA ILE A 35 3.50 -25.79 1.70
C ILE A 35 3.27 -25.53 0.21
N PRO A 36 2.03 -25.20 -0.23
CA PRO A 36 1.76 -25.01 -1.65
C PRO A 36 2.41 -23.73 -2.16
N VAL A 37 2.81 -23.76 -3.43
CA VAL A 37 3.27 -22.57 -4.16
C VAL A 37 2.28 -22.29 -5.27
N HIS A 38 1.61 -21.14 -5.19
CA HIS A 38 0.64 -20.72 -6.20
C HIS A 38 1.19 -19.57 -7.05
N PRO A 39 1.13 -19.66 -8.39
CA PRO A 39 1.42 -18.52 -9.24
C PRO A 39 0.29 -17.50 -9.14
N LEU A 40 0.65 -16.24 -8.87
CA LEU A 40 -0.29 -15.11 -8.84
C LEU A 40 0.18 -14.04 -9.81
N CYS A 41 -0.63 -13.78 -10.84
CA CYS A 41 -0.37 -12.73 -11.81
C CYS A 41 -0.93 -11.41 -11.31
N LEU A 42 -0.05 -10.46 -10.98
CA LEU A 42 -0.44 -9.13 -10.53
C LEU A 42 -0.14 -8.07 -11.59
N PRO A 43 -0.97 -7.01 -11.72
CA PRO A 43 -0.70 -5.89 -12.61
C PRO A 43 0.60 -5.14 -12.29
N ASP A 44 1.06 -5.19 -11.04
CA ASP A 44 2.31 -4.58 -10.60
C ASP A 44 2.98 -5.44 -9.52
N PRO A 45 3.75 -6.48 -9.89
CA PRO A 45 4.34 -7.39 -8.90
C PRO A 45 5.29 -6.71 -7.91
N GLN A 46 5.88 -5.56 -8.24
CA GLN A 46 6.84 -4.86 -7.38
C GLN A 46 6.17 -4.22 -6.15
N SER A 47 4.96 -3.70 -6.28
CA SER A 47 4.20 -3.08 -5.18
C SER A 47 3.45 -4.09 -4.29
N TYR A 48 3.42 -5.37 -4.63
CA TYR A 48 2.68 -6.37 -3.86
C TYR A 48 3.18 -6.50 -2.40
N ALA A 49 4.48 -6.31 -2.15
CA ALA A 49 5.02 -6.35 -0.80
C ALA A 49 4.32 -5.36 0.14
N LEU A 50 4.04 -4.14 -0.34
CA LEU A 50 3.32 -3.09 0.41
C LEU A 50 1.91 -3.54 0.77
N LEU A 51 1.18 -4.07 -0.22
CA LEU A 51 -0.18 -4.58 -0.03
C LEU A 51 -0.20 -5.74 0.97
N SER A 52 0.72 -6.70 0.82
CA SER A 52 0.84 -7.85 1.72
C SER A 52 1.10 -7.41 3.16
N GLN A 53 2.03 -6.48 3.37
CA GLN A 53 2.32 -5.96 4.70
C GLN A 53 1.13 -5.22 5.32
N TYR A 54 0.40 -4.44 4.52
CA TYR A 54 -0.81 -3.78 5.00
C TYR A 54 -1.89 -4.79 5.43
N MET A 55 -2.18 -5.83 4.64
CA MET A 55 -3.19 -6.85 4.99
C MET A 55 -2.91 -7.55 6.34
N TYR A 56 -1.64 -7.65 6.74
CA TYR A 56 -1.28 -8.20 8.05
C TYR A 56 -1.37 -7.20 9.20
N THR A 57 -1.04 -5.95 8.94
CA THR A 57 -0.82 -4.95 10.00
C THR A 57 -1.99 -4.00 10.18
N HIS A 58 -2.78 -3.78 9.13
CA HIS A 58 -3.84 -2.78 9.07
C HIS A 58 -3.37 -1.39 9.53
N ARG A 59 -2.09 -1.09 9.30
CA ARG A 59 -1.43 0.13 9.75
C ARG A 59 -1.26 1.10 8.59
N GLN A 60 -2.22 2.02 8.50
CA GLN A 60 -2.21 3.12 7.51
C GLN A 60 -0.92 3.95 7.56
N ASP A 61 -0.45 4.16 8.78
CA ASP A 61 0.65 5.02 9.12
C ASP A 61 1.99 4.41 8.63
N LEU A 62 2.16 3.08 8.69
CA LEU A 62 3.31 2.38 8.09
C LEU A 62 3.24 2.33 6.57
N LEU A 63 2.04 2.13 6.02
CA LEU A 63 1.87 2.09 4.58
C LEU A 63 2.19 3.46 3.96
N LEU A 64 1.69 4.54 4.54
CA LEU A 64 2.00 5.89 4.07
C LEU A 64 3.51 6.17 4.14
N ALA A 65 4.16 5.83 5.26
CA ALA A 65 5.60 5.99 5.41
C ALA A 65 6.41 5.18 4.38
N SER A 66 5.89 4.04 3.93
CA SER A 66 6.53 3.20 2.92
C SER A 66 6.30 3.70 1.50
N LEU A 67 5.22 4.45 1.26
CA LEU A 67 4.91 5.05 -0.05
C LEU A 67 5.64 6.37 -0.28
N LEU A 68 6.06 7.05 0.77
CA LEU A 68 6.77 8.32 0.70
C LEU A 68 8.29 8.13 0.87
N PRO A 69 9.12 9.09 0.43
CA PRO A 69 10.56 8.99 0.64
C PRO A 69 10.92 8.92 2.13
N PRO A 70 11.95 8.14 2.52
CA PRO A 70 12.37 8.03 3.91
C PRO A 70 12.68 9.40 4.53
N GLY A 71 12.15 9.66 5.72
CA GLY A 71 12.34 10.93 6.43
C GLY A 71 11.47 12.09 5.95
N SER A 72 10.61 11.90 4.95
CA SER A 72 9.69 12.95 4.47
C SER A 72 8.52 13.24 5.42
N LEU A 73 8.20 12.33 6.34
CA LEU A 73 7.15 12.50 7.33
C LEU A 73 7.74 13.02 8.66
N PRO A 74 7.55 14.32 9.00
CA PRO A 74 7.97 14.84 10.31
C PRO A 74 7.11 14.28 11.44
N SER A 75 5.87 13.89 11.16
CA SER A 75 4.94 13.22 12.07
C SER A 75 3.94 12.43 11.24
N ASN A 76 3.52 11.26 11.73
CA ASN A 76 2.58 10.43 10.98
C ASN A 76 1.17 11.04 11.04
N PRO A 77 0.52 11.33 9.90
CA PRO A 77 -0.85 11.87 9.91
C PRO A 77 -1.89 10.83 10.33
N PHE A 78 -1.61 9.54 10.14
CA PHE A 78 -2.49 8.44 10.53
C PHE A 78 -2.15 7.89 11.92
N PRO A 79 -3.12 7.33 12.66
CA PRO A 79 -2.87 6.74 13.97
C PRO A 79 -2.00 5.47 13.86
N THR A 80 -1.11 5.30 14.84
CA THR A 80 -0.20 4.14 14.97
C THR A 80 -0.94 2.85 15.31
N THR A 81 -2.12 2.95 15.92
CA THR A 81 -2.96 1.83 16.35
C THR A 81 -4.13 1.63 15.38
N ALA A 82 -4.36 0.38 14.95
CA ALA A 82 -5.56 0.02 14.23
C ALA A 82 -6.79 0.29 15.14
N HIS A 83 -7.65 1.22 14.74
CA HIS A 83 -8.98 1.51 15.31
C HIS A 83 -9.10 1.87 16.81
N LEU A 84 -8.04 2.26 17.53
CA LEU A 84 -8.15 2.65 18.95
C LEU A 84 -7.62 4.07 19.24
N SER A 85 -8.58 5.00 19.39
CA SER A 85 -8.65 6.19 20.25
C SER A 85 -7.33 6.80 20.79
N SER A 86 -6.48 7.31 19.92
CA SER A 86 -5.85 8.63 20.18
C SER A 86 -6.75 9.68 19.54
N SER A 87 -6.96 10.84 20.16
CA SER A 87 -7.79 11.92 19.60
C SER A 87 -7.61 11.99 18.08
N PRO A 88 -8.64 11.64 17.28
CA PRO A 88 -8.47 11.51 15.85
C PRO A 88 -8.07 12.89 15.33
N LYS A 89 -6.93 12.96 14.64
CA LYS A 89 -6.56 14.15 13.89
C LYS A 89 -7.71 14.47 12.95
N THR A 90 -8.10 15.74 12.87
CA THR A 90 -9.17 16.13 11.95
C THR A 90 -8.69 15.92 10.51
N ALA A 91 -9.63 15.74 9.58
CA ALA A 91 -9.28 15.64 8.16
C ALA A 91 -8.48 16.87 7.67
N GLU A 92 -8.77 18.05 8.23
CA GLU A 92 -8.04 19.30 7.95
C GLU A 92 -6.59 19.28 8.47
N GLU A 93 -6.36 18.74 9.66
CA GLU A 93 -5.02 18.55 10.22
C GLU A 93 -4.20 17.55 9.42
N ILE A 94 -4.83 16.46 8.97
CA ILE A 94 -4.19 15.46 8.09
C ILE A 94 -3.82 16.13 6.75
N HIS A 95 -4.77 16.84 6.15
CA HIS A 95 -4.57 17.50 4.86
C HIS A 95 -3.43 18.53 4.91
N SER A 96 -3.42 19.40 5.93
CA SER A 96 -2.36 20.40 6.10
C SER A 96 -0.98 19.77 6.30
N GLN A 97 -0.87 18.66 7.04
CA GLN A 97 0.38 17.90 7.15
C GLN A 97 0.83 17.34 5.80
N LEU A 98 -0.08 16.76 5.02
CA LEU A 98 0.24 16.22 3.69
C LEU A 98 0.69 17.32 2.71
N LEU A 99 0.14 18.53 2.81
CA LEU A 99 0.58 19.68 2.02
C LEU A 99 2.02 20.09 2.34
N VAL A 100 2.39 20.15 3.63
CA VAL A 100 3.78 20.43 4.04
C VAL A 100 4.75 19.40 3.47
N VAL A 101 4.35 18.12 3.47
CA VAL A 101 5.14 17.05 2.86
C VAL A 101 5.27 17.26 1.35
N ALA A 102 4.18 17.56 0.65
CA ALA A 102 4.20 17.82 -0.78
C ALA A 102 5.11 18.99 -1.16
N GLU A 103 5.05 20.10 -0.41
CA GLU A 103 5.92 21.26 -0.62
C GLU A 103 7.41 20.92 -0.42
N SER A 104 7.72 20.09 0.58
CA SER A 104 9.07 19.59 0.82
C SER A 104 9.56 18.73 -0.35
N LEU A 105 8.72 17.80 -0.81
CA LEU A 105 9.04 16.94 -1.96
C LEU A 105 9.24 17.74 -3.25
N ALA A 106 8.41 18.76 -3.50
CA ALA A 106 8.55 19.63 -4.68
C ALA A 106 9.90 20.36 -4.71
N LYS A 107 10.45 20.72 -3.54
CA LYS A 107 11.75 21.39 -3.41
C LYS A 107 12.92 20.43 -3.56
N ASP A 108 12.82 19.25 -2.93
CA ASP A 108 13.96 18.35 -2.76
C ASP A 108 14.09 17.28 -3.86
N PHE A 109 13.02 17.01 -4.62
CA PHE A 109 12.96 15.92 -5.57
C PHE A 109 12.76 16.41 -7.00
N THR A 110 13.40 15.72 -7.95
CA THR A 110 13.17 15.95 -9.37
C THR A 110 11.82 15.37 -9.80
N GLN A 111 11.24 15.92 -10.87
CA GLN A 111 9.99 15.42 -11.45
C GLN A 111 10.04 13.91 -11.74
N HIS A 112 11.19 13.39 -12.21
CA HIS A 112 11.37 11.95 -12.42
C HIS A 112 11.23 11.14 -11.12
N LYS A 113 11.78 11.60 -10.01
CA LYS A 113 11.63 10.90 -8.71
C LYS A 113 10.18 10.97 -8.21
N LEU A 114 9.51 12.12 -8.38
CA LEU A 114 8.10 12.28 -8.00
C LEU A 114 7.20 11.34 -8.81
N LEU A 115 7.40 11.25 -10.13
CA LEU A 115 6.70 10.33 -11.01
C LEU A 115 7.01 8.86 -10.67
N GLY A 116 8.23 8.54 -10.23
CA GLY A 116 8.57 7.20 -9.74
C GLY A 116 7.80 6.81 -8.48
N GLY A 117 7.64 7.75 -7.55
CA GLY A 117 6.78 7.57 -6.37
C GLY A 117 5.32 7.37 -6.76
N LEU A 118 4.79 8.25 -7.62
CA LEU A 118 3.42 8.16 -8.16
C LEU A 118 3.17 6.81 -8.87
N SER A 119 4.15 6.31 -9.63
CA SER A 119 4.08 5.00 -10.29
C SER A 119 3.97 3.86 -9.28
N THR A 120 4.64 3.96 -8.12
CA THR A 120 4.52 2.97 -7.04
C THR A 120 3.11 2.99 -6.43
N VAL A 121 2.57 4.18 -6.15
CA VAL A 121 1.19 4.34 -5.64
C VAL A 121 0.17 3.76 -6.65
N HIS A 122 0.36 4.03 -7.95
CA HIS A 122 -0.47 3.47 -9.00
C HIS A 122 -0.37 1.94 -9.08
N GLY A 123 0.84 1.39 -8.93
CA GLY A 123 1.08 -0.05 -8.87
C GLY A 123 0.27 -0.71 -7.78
N LEU A 124 0.34 -0.14 -6.56
CA LEU A 124 -0.42 -0.60 -5.41
C LEU A 124 -1.93 -0.56 -5.71
N TRP A 125 -2.44 0.58 -6.21
CA TRP A 125 -3.84 0.72 -6.62
C TRP A 125 -4.29 -0.38 -7.59
N LYS A 126 -3.51 -0.65 -8.66
CA LYS A 126 -3.86 -1.68 -9.65
C LYS A 126 -3.94 -3.07 -8.99
N ASN A 127 -3.01 -3.40 -8.10
CA ASN A 127 -3.02 -4.68 -7.39
C ASN A 127 -4.23 -4.80 -6.46
N THR A 128 -4.53 -3.75 -5.68
CA THR A 128 -5.70 -3.68 -4.80
C THR A 128 -6.99 -3.94 -5.59
N VAL A 129 -7.16 -3.27 -6.74
CA VAL A 129 -8.32 -3.48 -7.64
C VAL A 129 -8.36 -4.91 -8.20
N ALA A 130 -7.22 -5.43 -8.65
CA ALA A 130 -7.14 -6.76 -9.26
C ALA A 130 -7.50 -7.88 -8.27
N LEU A 131 -7.05 -7.75 -7.03
CA LEU A 131 -7.37 -8.68 -5.94
C LEU A 131 -8.75 -8.43 -5.30
N GLY A 132 -9.36 -7.29 -5.61
CA GLY A 132 -10.69 -6.91 -5.12
C GLY A 132 -10.71 -6.52 -3.66
N VAL A 133 -9.59 -6.03 -3.11
CA VAL A 133 -9.49 -5.64 -1.71
C VAL A 133 -10.41 -4.45 -1.42
N ASP A 134 -11.23 -4.58 -0.39
CA ASP A 134 -12.20 -3.58 0.04
C ASP A 134 -11.90 -3.18 1.49
N ASP A 135 -11.04 -2.18 1.67
CA ASP A 135 -10.57 -1.71 2.98
C ASP A 135 -10.41 -0.19 2.95
N ASP A 136 -11.25 0.53 3.71
CA ASP A 136 -11.29 1.99 3.71
C ASP A 136 -9.93 2.59 4.08
N GLY A 137 -9.24 2.00 5.07
CA GLY A 137 -7.95 2.51 5.53
C GLY A 137 -6.86 2.44 4.45
N LEU A 138 -6.86 1.37 3.66
CA LEU A 138 -5.96 1.19 2.52
C LEU A 138 -6.25 2.24 1.45
N TRP A 139 -7.52 2.42 1.10
CA TRP A 139 -7.93 3.37 0.07
C TRP A 139 -7.61 4.82 0.47
N GLU A 140 -7.81 5.18 1.73
CA GLU A 140 -7.44 6.49 2.27
C GLU A 140 -5.94 6.77 2.12
N VAL A 141 -5.08 5.79 2.44
CA VAL A 141 -3.63 5.95 2.32
C VAL A 141 -3.19 6.06 0.87
N ILE A 142 -3.76 5.25 -0.04
CA ILE A 142 -3.51 5.33 -1.48
C ILE A 142 -3.87 6.73 -1.97
N HIS A 143 -5.05 7.24 -1.59
CA HIS A 143 -5.51 8.57 -1.98
C HIS A 143 -4.62 9.69 -1.42
N ALA A 144 -4.23 9.59 -0.14
CA ALA A 144 -3.34 10.55 0.50
C ALA A 144 -1.96 10.61 -0.18
N ALA A 145 -1.32 9.46 -0.39
CA ALA A 145 -0.01 9.38 -1.05
C ALA A 145 -0.08 9.89 -2.51
N TRP A 146 -1.15 9.53 -3.23
CA TRP A 146 -1.41 10.04 -4.58
C TRP A 146 -1.52 11.56 -4.60
N GLY A 147 -2.31 12.13 -3.69
CA GLY A 147 -2.48 13.58 -3.55
C GLY A 147 -1.17 14.32 -3.24
N VAL A 148 -0.32 13.76 -2.38
CA VAL A 148 1.02 14.31 -2.08
C VAL A 148 1.87 14.39 -3.35
N TYR A 149 1.96 13.30 -4.11
CA TYR A 149 2.79 13.28 -5.32
C TYR A 149 2.25 14.17 -6.44
N LEU A 150 0.93 14.22 -6.63
CA LEU A 150 0.32 15.13 -7.61
C LEU A 150 0.55 16.60 -7.24
N THR A 151 0.39 16.95 -5.96
CA THR A 151 0.61 18.31 -5.48
C THR A 151 2.07 18.72 -5.57
N ALA A 152 2.99 17.80 -5.32
CA ALA A 152 4.42 18.08 -5.42
C ALA A 152 4.93 18.20 -6.88
N ALA A 153 4.24 17.54 -7.83
CA ALA A 153 4.65 17.50 -9.23
C ALA A 153 3.99 18.57 -10.12
N GLY A 154 2.93 19.22 -9.64
CA GLY A 154 2.23 20.31 -10.31
C GLY A 154 2.82 21.68 -9.96
#